data_AF-A0A662UY41-F1
#
_entry.id   AF-A0A662UY41-F1
#
_cell.length_a   1.000
_cell.length_b   1.000
_cell.length_c   1.000
_cell.angle_alpha   90.00
_cell.angle_beta   90.00
_cell.angle_gamma   90.00
#
_symmetry.space_group_name_H-M   'P 1'
#
loop_
_entity.id
_entity.type
_entity.pdbx_description
1 polymer ?
#
loop_
_entity_poly.entity_id
_entity_poly.type
_entity_poly.pdbx_seq_one_letter_code
_entity_poly.pdbx_strand_id
1 'polypeptide(L)'
;MNNPWLNIYNMLLQGNYPDALARIEHQKIYSTHITALRKIHGPITSLCDRITSLLTSKQYDLMKTLLPEITKLAIIVKYQAQRDVIDSRFADAIYRVLVDKLSKAIMTGKWSDVEKIVSALRLLLDSVIAFKYKELR
;
A
#
# COMPACT_ATOMS: atom_id res chain seq x y z
N MET A 1 16.56 -1.74 -10.97
CA MET A 1 16.97 -1.49 -9.57
C MET A 1 15.98 -2.18 -8.64
N ASN A 2 16.48 -2.93 -7.66
CA ASN A 2 15.66 -3.73 -6.75
C ASN A 2 15.00 -2.81 -5.69
N ASN A 3 13.66 -2.73 -5.65
CA ASN A 3 12.94 -1.90 -4.67
C ASN A 3 12.67 -2.75 -3.40
N PRO A 4 13.34 -2.46 -2.26
CA PRO A 4 13.24 -3.29 -1.06
C PRO A 4 11.83 -3.31 -0.46
N TRP A 5 11.12 -2.18 -0.49
CA TRP A 5 9.75 -2.07 0.01
C TRP A 5 8.77 -2.89 -0.83
N LEU A 6 8.98 -2.92 -2.14
CA LEU A 6 8.18 -3.77 -3.03
C LEU A 6 8.45 -5.26 -2.78
N ASN A 7 9.70 -5.64 -2.47
CA ASN A 7 10.05 -7.01 -2.12
C ASN A 7 9.39 -7.44 -0.81
N ILE A 8 9.43 -6.59 0.22
CA ILE A 8 8.73 -6.79 1.49
C ILE A 8 7.23 -6.96 1.25
N TYR A 9 6.62 -6.09 0.45
CA TYR A 9 5.22 -6.22 0.06
C TYR A 9 4.92 -7.58 -0.59
N ASN A 10 5.78 -8.04 -1.51
CA ASN A 10 5.58 -9.33 -2.18
C ASN A 10 5.69 -10.50 -1.20
N MET A 11 6.52 -10.41 -0.16
CA MET A 11 6.59 -11.41 0.90
C MET A 11 5.28 -11.48 1.69
N LEU A 12 4.70 -10.30 2.04
CA LEU A 12 3.37 -10.24 2.67
C LEU A 12 2.29 -10.84 1.76
N LEU A 13 2.33 -10.53 0.47
CA LEU A 13 1.39 -11.05 -0.53
C LEU A 13 1.48 -12.59 -0.67
N GLN A 14 2.67 -13.15 -0.47
CA GLN A 14 2.95 -14.59 -0.52
C GLN A 14 2.65 -15.30 0.82
N GLY A 15 2.25 -14.57 1.86
CA GLY A 15 1.99 -15.12 3.19
C GLY A 15 3.24 -15.37 4.04
N ASN A 16 4.41 -14.91 3.61
CA ASN A 16 5.64 -15.00 4.40
C ASN A 16 5.73 -13.85 5.42
N TYR A 17 4.83 -13.86 6.40
CA TYR A 17 4.68 -12.78 7.37
C TYR A 17 5.87 -12.58 8.32
N PRO A 18 6.43 -13.63 8.96
CA PRO A 18 7.52 -13.46 9.92
C PRO A 18 8.76 -12.82 9.27
N ASP A 19 9.16 -13.30 8.09
CA ASP A 19 10.31 -12.74 7.38
C ASP A 19 10.02 -11.33 6.86
N ALA A 20 8.79 -11.06 6.43
CA ALA A 20 8.40 -9.72 5.97
C ALA A 20 8.48 -8.71 7.12
N LEU A 21 7.95 -9.06 8.30
CA LEU A 21 8.00 -8.22 9.50
C LEU A 21 9.45 -7.97 9.95
N ALA A 22 10.27 -9.02 10.01
CA ALA A 22 11.69 -8.89 10.31
C ALA A 22 12.39 -7.94 9.32
N ARG A 23 12.08 -8.03 8.02
CA ARG A 23 12.62 -7.09 7.03
C ARG A 23 12.10 -5.67 7.21
N ILE A 24 10.83 -5.47 7.56
CA ILE A 24 10.29 -4.13 7.85
C ILE A 24 11.05 -3.50 9.00
N GLU A 25 11.27 -4.25 10.09
CA GLU A 25 11.97 -3.77 11.27
C GLU A 25 13.40 -3.29 10.95
N HIS A 26 14.13 -4.01 10.11
CA HIS A 26 15.52 -3.68 9.76
C HIS A 26 15.66 -2.73 8.56
N GLN A 27 14.63 -2.61 7.72
CA GLN A 27 14.65 -1.75 6.54
C GLN A 27 14.59 -0.28 6.96
N LYS A 28 15.62 0.49 6.64
CA LYS A 28 15.61 1.94 6.86
C LYS A 28 14.56 2.61 5.97
N ILE A 29 13.84 3.58 6.54
CA ILE A 29 12.99 4.51 5.81
C ILE A 29 13.64 5.90 5.84
N TYR A 30 13.85 6.52 4.68
CA TYR A 30 14.53 7.81 4.60
C TYR A 30 13.53 8.93 4.32
N SER A 31 13.86 10.16 4.71
CA SER A 31 13.12 11.38 4.33
C SER A 31 11.58 11.25 4.44
N THR A 32 11.09 10.60 5.49
CA THR A 32 9.66 10.36 5.69
C THR A 32 9.20 10.99 6.98
N HIS A 33 8.36 12.01 6.88
CA HIS A 33 7.73 12.64 8.04
C HIS A 33 6.44 11.90 8.41
N ILE A 34 6.18 11.70 9.70
CA ILE A 34 4.96 11.05 10.18
C ILE A 34 3.68 11.73 9.66
N THR A 35 3.68 13.06 9.52
CA THR A 35 2.53 13.82 9.01
C THR A 35 2.29 13.55 7.53
N ALA A 36 3.34 13.44 6.73
CA ALA A 36 3.25 13.09 5.32
C ALA A 36 2.84 11.62 5.15
N LEU A 37 3.39 10.72 5.96
CA LEU A 37 2.99 9.31 5.97
C LEU A 37 1.50 9.15 6.31
N ARG A 38 0.99 9.87 7.32
CA ARG A 38 -0.45 9.85 7.66
C ARG A 38 -1.35 10.32 6.53
N LYS A 39 -0.91 11.27 5.70
CA LYS A 39 -1.64 11.74 4.51
C LYS A 39 -1.82 10.66 3.44
N ILE A 40 -0.97 9.64 3.42
CA ILE A 40 -1.15 8.50 2.52
C ILE A 40 -1.77 7.29 3.24
N HIS A 41 -1.35 7.02 4.48
CA HIS A 41 -1.83 5.89 5.27
C HIS A 41 -3.35 5.94 5.49
N GLY A 42 -3.90 7.03 6.03
CA GLY A 42 -5.33 7.13 6.34
C GLY A 42 -6.23 6.92 5.10
N PRO A 43 -6.00 7.65 4.00
CA PRO A 43 -6.79 7.45 2.79
C PRO A 43 -6.64 6.06 2.16
N ILE A 44 -5.43 5.49 2.12
CA ILE A 44 -5.23 4.16 1.52
C ILE A 44 -5.86 3.07 2.40
N THR A 45 -5.72 3.16 3.72
CA THR A 45 -6.36 2.22 4.66
C THR A 45 -7.89 2.27 4.57
N SER A 46 -8.47 3.46 4.44
CA SER A 46 -9.92 3.63 4.20
C SER A 46 -10.37 3.00 2.87
N LEU A 47 -9.59 3.17 1.80
CA LEU A 47 -9.84 2.49 0.52
C LEU A 47 -9.79 0.96 0.71
N CYS A 48 -8.77 0.44 1.40
CA CYS A 48 -8.64 -0.98 1.70
C CYS A 48 -9.89 -1.53 2.42
N ASP A 49 -10.36 -0.83 3.46
CA ASP A 49 -11.53 -1.25 4.25
C ASP A 49 -12.81 -1.26 3.40
N ARG A 50 -12.98 -0.26 2.52
CA ARG A 50 -14.09 -0.21 1.57
C ARG A 50 -14.03 -1.36 0.57
N ILE A 51 -12.86 -1.69 0.02
CA ILE A 51 -12.71 -2.83 -0.88
C ILE A 51 -13.06 -4.14 -0.16
N THR A 52 -12.56 -4.33 1.06
CA THR A 52 -12.90 -5.51 1.89
C THR A 52 -14.40 -5.60 2.14
N SER A 53 -15.08 -4.49 2.45
CA SER A 53 -16.53 -4.45 2.61
C SER A 53 -17.28 -4.87 1.33
N LEU A 54 -16.85 -4.38 0.17
CA LEU A 54 -17.42 -4.77 -1.12
C LEU A 54 -17.15 -6.24 -1.46
N LEU A 55 -15.96 -6.78 -1.13
CA LEU A 55 -15.63 -8.19 -1.30
C LEU A 55 -16.56 -9.08 -0.47
N THR A 56 -16.72 -8.77 0.83
CA THR A 56 -17.60 -9.50 1.76
C THR A 56 -19.05 -9.47 1.31
N SER A 57 -19.51 -8.31 0.82
CA SER A 57 -20.88 -8.11 0.33
C SER A 57 -21.08 -8.62 -1.11
N LYS A 58 -20.02 -9.17 -1.74
CA LYS A 58 -20.00 -9.63 -3.14
C LYS A 58 -20.45 -8.57 -4.16
N GLN A 59 -20.25 -7.29 -3.85
CA GLN A 59 -20.61 -6.15 -4.69
C GLN A 59 -19.48 -5.83 -5.69
N TYR A 60 -19.12 -6.82 -6.52
CA TYR A 60 -17.96 -6.72 -7.40
C TYR A 60 -18.08 -5.62 -8.47
N ASP A 61 -19.30 -5.39 -8.98
CA ASP A 61 -19.55 -4.36 -9.99
C ASP A 61 -19.22 -2.94 -9.47
N LEU A 62 -19.41 -2.70 -8.18
CA LEU A 62 -19.09 -1.43 -7.54
C LEU A 62 -17.57 -1.22 -7.39
N MET A 63 -16.73 -2.26 -7.47
CA MET A 63 -15.28 -2.08 -7.32
C MET A 63 -14.66 -1.24 -8.43
N LYS A 64 -15.22 -1.31 -9.64
CA LYS A 64 -14.73 -0.49 -10.77
C LYS A 64 -14.92 1.01 -10.51
N THR A 65 -15.89 1.38 -9.69
CA THR A 65 -16.12 2.78 -9.28
C THR A 65 -15.02 3.33 -8.39
N LEU A 66 -14.15 2.46 -7.82
CA LEU A 66 -13.02 2.84 -7.00
C LEU A 66 -11.76 3.18 -7.81
N LEU A 67 -11.71 2.87 -9.12
CA LEU A 67 -10.54 3.14 -9.96
C LEU A 67 -10.12 4.63 -10.00
N PRO A 68 -11.04 5.61 -10.08
CA PRO A 68 -10.67 7.03 -9.99
C PRO A 68 -10.04 7.39 -8.65
N GLU A 69 -10.53 6.82 -7.55
CA GLU A 69 -10.00 7.04 -6.20
C GLU A 69 -8.60 6.44 -6.05
N ILE A 70 -8.38 5.20 -6.53
CA ILE A 70 -7.07 4.56 -6.56
C ILE A 70 -6.07 5.43 -7.35
N THR A 71 -6.50 5.96 -8.49
CA THR A 71 -5.69 6.84 -9.34
C THR A 71 -5.31 8.12 -8.59
N LYS A 72 -6.28 8.75 -7.91
CA LYS A 72 -6.03 9.94 -7.09
C LYS A 72 -5.03 9.67 -5.97
N LEU A 73 -5.16 8.54 -5.26
CA LEU A 73 -4.22 8.16 -4.20
C LEU A 73 -2.81 7.92 -4.75
N ALA A 74 -2.69 7.27 -5.92
CA ALA A 74 -1.41 7.06 -6.58
C ALA A 74 -0.71 8.39 -6.93
N ILE A 75 -1.48 9.38 -7.41
CA ILE A 75 -0.97 10.74 -7.66
C ILE A 75 -0.47 11.38 -6.36
N ILE A 76 -1.26 11.30 -5.28
CA ILE A 76 -0.87 11.87 -3.98
C ILE A 76 0.44 11.23 -3.48
N VAL A 77 0.56 9.90 -3.57
CA VAL A 77 1.78 9.17 -3.16
C VAL A 77 3.00 9.66 -3.93
N LYS A 78 2.91 9.76 -5.26
CA LYS A 78 4.01 10.27 -6.08
C LYS A 78 4.31 11.75 -5.76
N TYR A 79 3.29 12.57 -5.56
CA TYR A 79 3.46 13.98 -5.20
C TYR A 79 4.20 14.15 -3.86
N GLN A 80 3.86 13.39 -2.82
CA GLN A 80 4.57 13.46 -1.54
C GLN A 80 6.04 13.01 -1.68
N ALA A 81 6.31 12.00 -2.51
CA ALA A 81 7.68 11.58 -2.79
C ALA A 81 8.48 12.65 -3.55
N GLN A 82 7.89 13.33 -4.53
CA GLN A 82 8.54 14.43 -5.27
C GLN A 82 8.82 15.65 -4.38
N ARG A 83 8.13 15.77 -3.24
CA ARG A 83 8.38 16.79 -2.23
C ARG A 83 9.43 16.39 -1.20
N ASP A 84 10.05 15.22 -1.36
CA ASP A 84 11.02 14.65 -0.42
C ASP A 84 10.49 14.52 1.02
N VAL A 85 9.18 14.34 1.19
CA VAL A 85 8.55 14.13 2.50
C VAL A 85 8.12 12.69 2.76
N ILE A 86 8.28 11.81 1.76
CA ILE A 86 8.13 10.36 1.85
C ILE A 86 9.25 9.70 1.05
N ASP A 87 9.85 8.65 1.62
CA ASP A 87 10.87 7.81 0.99
C ASP A 87 10.43 7.42 -0.42
N SER A 88 11.24 7.79 -1.41
CA SER A 88 10.87 7.62 -2.82
C SER A 88 10.71 6.16 -3.23
N ARG A 89 11.45 5.24 -2.61
CA ARG A 89 11.33 3.79 -2.87
C ARG A 89 10.09 3.22 -2.20
N PHE A 90 9.77 3.67 -1.00
CA PHE A 90 8.53 3.29 -0.31
C PHE A 90 7.30 3.78 -1.07
N ALA A 91 7.30 5.05 -1.47
CA ALA A 91 6.24 5.63 -2.29
C ALA A 91 6.12 4.94 -3.65
N ASP A 92 7.24 4.58 -4.29
CA ASP A 92 7.23 3.80 -5.52
C ASP A 92 6.62 2.42 -5.32
N ALA A 93 6.91 1.74 -4.21
CA ALA A 93 6.30 0.45 -3.89
C ALA A 93 4.77 0.58 -3.75
N ILE A 94 4.29 1.57 -2.97
CA ILE A 94 2.85 1.83 -2.81
C ILE A 94 2.20 2.15 -4.16
N TYR A 95 2.81 3.03 -4.95
CA TYR A 95 2.31 3.39 -6.28
C TYR A 95 2.12 2.16 -7.17
N ARG A 96 3.14 1.28 -7.24
CA ARG A 96 3.07 0.05 -8.03
C ARG A 96 2.00 -0.91 -7.52
N VAL A 97 1.82 -1.01 -6.21
CA VAL A 97 0.73 -1.83 -5.64
C VAL A 97 -0.64 -1.28 -6.03
N LEU A 98 -0.85 0.04 -5.95
CA LEU A 98 -2.11 0.67 -6.32
C LEU A 98 -2.41 0.52 -7.82
N VAL A 99 -1.46 0.88 -8.68
CA VAL A 99 -1.69 1.00 -10.13
C VAL A 99 -1.45 -0.33 -10.85
N ASP A 100 -0.29 -0.95 -10.65
CA ASP A 100 0.12 -2.11 -11.46
C ASP A 100 -0.54 -3.41 -10.98
N LYS A 101 -0.90 -3.49 -9.69
CA LYS A 101 -1.49 -4.67 -9.07
C LYS A 101 -2.99 -4.51 -8.82
N LEU A 102 -3.38 -3.56 -7.96
CA LEU A 102 -4.75 -3.43 -7.48
C LEU A 102 -5.71 -3.00 -8.61
N SER A 103 -5.45 -1.89 -9.29
CA SER A 103 -6.28 -1.45 -10.42
C SER A 103 -6.41 -2.53 -11.49
N LYS A 104 -5.31 -3.20 -11.84
CA LYS A 104 -5.30 -4.28 -12.83
C LYS A 104 -6.14 -5.49 -12.37
N ALA A 105 -6.04 -5.90 -11.11
CA ALA A 105 -6.83 -6.99 -10.56
C ALA A 105 -8.33 -6.66 -10.55
N ILE A 106 -8.70 -5.42 -10.20
CA ILE A 106 -10.09 -4.94 -10.25
C ILE A 106 -10.62 -4.92 -11.69
N MET A 107 -9.84 -4.40 -12.63
CA MET A 107 -10.25 -4.32 -14.04
C MET A 107 -10.44 -5.71 -14.66
N THR A 108 -9.62 -6.69 -14.26
CA THR A 108 -9.67 -8.06 -14.78
C THR A 108 -10.60 -8.99 -13.98
N GLY A 109 -11.26 -8.48 -12.94
CA GLY A 109 -12.20 -9.25 -12.14
C GLY A 109 -11.57 -10.34 -11.27
N LYS A 110 -10.27 -10.23 -10.94
CA LYS A 110 -9.56 -11.21 -10.12
C LYS A 110 -9.75 -10.93 -8.64
N TRP A 111 -10.94 -11.22 -8.11
CA TRP A 111 -11.33 -10.80 -6.75
C TRP A 111 -10.49 -11.44 -5.63
N SER A 112 -10.05 -12.69 -5.80
CA SER A 112 -9.12 -13.32 -4.85
C SER A 112 -7.76 -12.61 -4.81
N ASP A 113 -7.28 -12.11 -5.97
CA ASP A 113 -6.05 -11.32 -6.01
C ASP A 113 -6.27 -9.96 -5.35
N VAL A 114 -7.42 -9.30 -5.58
CA VAL A 114 -7.79 -8.03 -4.93
C VAL A 114 -7.74 -8.18 -3.40
N GLU A 115 -8.35 -9.24 -2.85
CA GLU A 115 -8.35 -9.51 -1.41
C GLU A 115 -6.94 -9.65 -0.83
N LYS A 116 -6.09 -10.45 -1.48
CA LYS A 116 -4.68 -10.64 -1.07
C LYS A 116 -3.88 -9.36 -1.17
N ILE A 117 -4.07 -8.60 -2.26
CA ILE A 117 -3.38 -7.33 -2.50
C ILE A 117 -3.72 -6.31 -1.41
N VAL A 118 -5.01 -6.17 -1.10
CA VAL A 118 -5.51 -5.22 -0.09
C VAL A 118 -5.04 -5.59 1.30
N SER A 119 -5.12 -6.88 1.67
CA SER A 119 -4.63 -7.39 2.95
C SER A 119 -3.13 -7.13 3.13
N ALA A 120 -2.31 -7.46 2.12
CA ALA A 120 -0.88 -7.23 2.16
C ALA A 120 -0.50 -5.74 2.21
N LEU A 121 -1.21 -4.90 1.46
CA LEU A 121 -1.00 -3.44 1.47
C LEU A 121 -1.34 -2.85 2.85
N ARG A 122 -2.44 -3.29 3.46
CA ARG A 122 -2.85 -2.86 4.79
C ARG A 122 -1.79 -3.22 5.83
N LEU A 123 -1.34 -4.48 5.84
CA LEU A 123 -0.29 -4.95 6.74
C LEU A 123 1.01 -4.18 6.58
N LEU A 124 1.44 -3.90 5.34
CA LEU A 124 2.64 -3.10 5.09
C LEU A 124 2.52 -1.71 5.72
N LEU A 125 1.42 -1.01 5.45
CA LEU A 125 1.19 0.36 5.91
C LEU A 125 1.13 0.45 7.45
N ASP A 126 0.39 -0.46 8.07
CA ASP A 126 0.26 -0.51 9.53
C ASP A 126 1.59 -0.89 10.20
N SER A 127 2.33 -1.83 9.62
CA SER A 127 3.65 -2.22 10.10
C SER A 127 4.66 -1.09 9.98
N VAL A 128 4.67 -0.33 8.88
CA VAL A 128 5.57 0.82 8.74
C VAL A 128 5.28 1.88 9.80
N ILE A 129 4.00 2.20 10.06
CA ILE A 129 3.66 3.12 11.16
C ILE A 129 4.15 2.59 12.52
N ALA A 130 3.96 1.30 12.79
CA ALA A 130 4.31 0.69 14.07
C ALA A 130 5.83 0.59 14.29
N PHE A 131 6.55 -0.06 13.36
CA PHE A 131 7.98 -0.35 13.51
C PHE A 131 8.87 0.85 13.21
N LYS A 132 8.43 1.77 12.34
CA LYS A 132 9.24 2.94 11.96
C LYS A 132 8.88 4.20 12.73
N TYR A 133 7.97 4.14 13.71
CA TYR A 133 7.50 5.33 14.44
C TYR A 133 8.62 6.25 14.95
N LYS A 134 9.73 5.68 15.44
CA LYS A 134 10.89 6.46 15.92
C LYS A 134 11.69 7.11 14.78
N GLU A 135 11.75 6.47 13.62
CA GLU A 135 12.41 6.97 12.40
C GLU A 135 11.56 8.01 11.65
N LEU A 136 10.24 8.07 11.93
CA LEU A 136 9.27 8.96 11.29
C LEU A 136 9.15 10.35 11.95
N ARG A 137 9.99 10.65 12.94
CA ARG A 137 9.97 11.92 13.68
C ARG A 137 10.58 13.06 12.89
#